data_AF-A0A2I1GP26-F1
#
_entry.id   AF-A0A2I1GP26-F1
#
_cell.length_a   1.000
_cell.length_b   1.000
_cell.length_c   1.000
_cell.angle_alpha   90.00
_cell.angle_beta   90.00
_cell.angle_gamma   90.00
#
_symmetry.space_group_name_H-M   'P 1'
#
loop_
_entity.id
_entity.type
_entity.pdbx_description
1 polymer ?
#
loop_
_entity_poly.entity_id
_entity_poly.type
_entity_poly.pdbx_seq_one_letter_code
_entity_poly.pdbx_strand_id
1 'polypeptide(L)' 'MTERLYEDGKFRPGRPAFYIYCTACDSLVFIRENTEKCADKHLNECIAKIEERRVTYYRSILWKRKSEKVLTSDEID' A
#
# COMPACT_ATOMS: atom_id res chain seq x y z
N MET A 1 2.47 -23.87 -2.31
CA MET A 1 1.93 -24.71 -3.40
C MET A 1 2.66 -24.35 -4.67
N THR A 2 3.21 -25.33 -5.39
CA THR A 2 3.86 -25.07 -6.67
C THR A 2 2.84 -25.40 -7.75
N GLU A 3 2.15 -24.39 -8.28
CA GLU A 3 1.26 -24.58 -9.42
C GLU A 3 2.09 -25.14 -10.59
N ARG A 4 1.62 -26.20 -11.26
CA ARG A 4 2.31 -26.70 -12.45
C ARG A 4 1.92 -25.81 -13.63
N LEU A 5 2.89 -25.22 -14.31
CA LEU A 5 2.66 -24.44 -15.52
C LEU A 5 2.76 -25.37 -16.74
N TYR A 6 1.82 -25.24 -17.68
CA TYR A 6 1.89 -25.95 -18.95
C TYR A 6 2.53 -25.05 -20.00
N GLU A 7 3.78 -25.32 -20.34
CA GLU A 7 4.60 -24.55 -21.29
C GLU A 7 5.31 -25.51 -22.25
N ASP A 8 5.41 -25.15 -23.53
CA ASP A 8 6.08 -25.96 -24.57
C ASP A 8 5.58 -27.42 -24.68
N GLY A 9 4.29 -27.65 -24.42
CA GLY A 9 3.70 -29.01 -24.44
C GLY A 9 4.14 -29.90 -23.26
N LYS A 10 4.74 -29.33 -22.20
CA LYS A 10 5.14 -30.06 -20.99
C LYS A 10 4.67 -29.34 -19.73
N PHE A 11 4.27 -30.11 -18.73
CA PHE A 11 4.07 -29.57 -17.38
C PHE A 11 5.42 -29.32 -16.72
N ARG A 12 5.74 -28.06 -16.45
CA ARG A 12 6.92 -27.65 -15.69
C ARG A 12 6.51 -27.32 -14.25
N PRO A 13 7.42 -27.49 -13.27
CA PRO A 13 7.20 -26.93 -11.95
C PRO A 13 7.05 -25.42 -12.11
N GLY A 14 5.92 -24.84 -11.70
CA GLY A 14 5.81 -23.39 -11.63
C GLY A 14 6.81 -22.83 -10.63
N ARG A 15 7.06 -21.52 -10.69
CA ARG A 15 7.88 -20.88 -9.67
C ARG A 15 7.16 -20.96 -8.33
N PRO A 16 7.86 -21.22 -7.21
CA PRO A 16 7.25 -21.12 -5.90
C PRO A 16 6.70 -19.70 -5.71
N ALA A 17 5.38 -19.58 -5.65
CA ALA A 17 4.71 -18.35 -5.28
C ALA A 17 4.59 -18.36 -3.75
N PHE A 18 5.16 -17.35 -3.09
CA PHE A 18 5.01 -17.17 -1.67
C PHE A 18 4.03 -16.04 -1.41
N TYR A 19 3.13 -16.28 -0.48
CA TYR A 19 2.17 -15.29 -0.03
C TYR A 19 2.38 -15.04 1.44
N ILE A 20 2.47 -13.77 1.81
CA ILE A 20 2.48 -13.34 3.20
C ILE A 20 1.23 -12.51 3.47
N TYR A 21 0.71 -12.61 4.68
CA TYR A 21 -0.34 -11.71 5.11
C TYR A 21 0.30 -10.47 5.73
N CYS A 22 0.07 -9.30 5.14
CA CYS A 22 0.60 -8.03 5.61
C CYS A 22 -0.45 -7.32 6.46
N THR A 23 -0.21 -7.20 7.76
CA THR A 23 -1.12 -6.54 8.71
C THR A 23 -1.20 -5.03 8.49
N ALA A 24 -0.17 -4.40 7.92
CA ALA A 24 -0.16 -2.97 7.66
C ALA A 24 -1.16 -2.56 6.56
N CYS A 25 -1.34 -3.42 5.55
CA CYS A 25 -2.29 -3.18 4.46
C CYS A 25 -3.50 -4.13 4.49
N ASP A 26 -3.63 -4.97 5.51
CA ASP A 26 -4.69 -5.97 5.71
C ASP A 26 -4.97 -6.80 4.45
N SER A 27 -3.91 -7.32 3.83
CA SER A 27 -4.04 -8.05 2.57
C SER A 27 -3.03 -9.16 2.40
N LEU A 28 -3.39 -10.13 1.56
CA LEU A 28 -2.50 -11.21 1.13
C LEU A 28 -1.60 -10.71 -0.01
N VAL A 29 -0.30 -10.79 0.20
CA VAL A 29 0.70 -10.18 -0.67
C VAL A 29 1.61 -11.23 -1.25
N PHE A 30 1.76 -11.18 -2.56
CA PHE A 30 2.72 -12.01 -3.27
C PHE A 30 4.16 -11.50 -3.05
N ILE A 31 5.06 -12.40 -2.67
CA ILE A 31 6.51 -12.13 -2.60
C ILE A 31 7.28 -13.12 -3.47
N ARG A 32 8.35 -12.62 -4.11
CA ARG A 32 9.18 -13.41 -5.03
C ARG A 32 9.96 -14.50 -4.32
N GLU A 33 10.42 -14.22 -3.11
CA GLU A 33 11.20 -15.12 -2.27
C GLU A 33 10.68 -15.00 -0.85
N ASN A 34 10.60 -16.11 -0.12
CA ASN A 34 10.24 -16.12 1.29
C ASN A 34 11.44 -15.73 2.17
N THR A 35 11.97 -14.53 1.93
CA THR A 35 13.08 -13.95 2.67
C THR A 35 12.61 -12.75 3.47
N GLU A 36 13.19 -12.57 4.65
CA GLU A 36 12.94 -11.40 5.51
C GLU A 36 13.13 -10.09 4.74
N LYS A 37 14.18 -10.01 3.91
CA LYS A 37 14.45 -8.86 3.04
C LYS A 37 13.29 -8.51 2.10
N CYS A 38 12.60 -9.51 1.54
CA CYS A 38 11.43 -9.27 0.70
C CYS A 38 10.22 -8.80 1.52
N ALA A 39 10.00 -9.37 2.70
CA ALA A 39 8.94 -8.96 3.61
C ALA A 39 9.15 -7.51 4.11
N ASP A 40 10.37 -7.18 4.54
CA ASP A 40 10.75 -5.85 5.02
C ASP A 40 10.60 -4.78 3.95
N LYS A 41 11.04 -5.09 2.72
CA LYS A 41 10.85 -4.19 1.60
C LYS A 41 9.37 -3.86 1.41
N HIS A 42 8.51 -4.87 1.41
CA HIS A 42 7.08 -4.68 1.27
C HIS A 42 6.47 -3.91 2.46
N LEU A 43 6.89 -4.20 3.68
CA LEU A 43 6.43 -3.51 4.89
C LEU A 43 6.79 -2.02 4.84
N ASN A 44 8.02 -1.68 4.47
CA ASN A 44 8.47 -0.30 4.34
C ASN A 44 7.68 0.46 3.26
N GLU A 45 7.41 -0.18 2.12
CA GLU A 45 6.55 0.39 1.07
C GLU A 45 5.11 0.62 1.56
N CYS A 46 4.57 -0.28 2.38
CA CYS A 46 3.25 -0.12 2.98
C CYS A 46 3.21 1.04 3.97
N ILE A 47 4.19 1.13 4.88
CA ILE A 47 4.28 2.22 5.85
C ILE A 47 4.36 3.57 5.14
N ALA A 48 5.21 3.70 4.13
CA ALA A 48 5.35 4.94 3.36
C ALA A 48 4.02 5.38 2.72
N LYS A 49 3.25 4.46 2.14
CA LYS A 49 1.91 4.75 1.59
C LYS A 49 0.92 5.19 2.66
N ILE A 50 0.96 4.60 3.85
CA ILE A 50 0.09 4.98 4.97
C ILE A 50 0.42 6.41 5.43
N GLU A 51 1.71 6.73 5.55
CA GLU A 51 2.17 8.08 5.92
C GLU A 51 1.76 9.13 4.88
N GLU A 52 1.93 8.83 3.59
CA GLU A 52 1.51 9.71 2.50
C GLU A 52 0.00 10.03 2.56
N ARG A 53 -0.83 9.00 2.80
CA ARG A 53 -2.27 9.17 2.99
C ARG A 53 -2.59 10.04 4.20
N ARG A 54 -1.89 9.84 5.33
CA ARG A 54 -2.05 10.65 6.54
C ARG A 54 -1.71 12.11 6.28
N VAL A 55 -0.57 12.39 5.64
CA VAL A 55 -0.16 13.75 5.29
C VAL A 55 -1.20 14.41 4.40
N THR A 56 -1.69 13.69 3.39
CA THR A 56 -2.73 14.19 2.47
C THR A 56 -4.03 14.52 3.21
N TYR A 57 -4.47 13.63 4.10
CA TYR A 57 -5.64 13.85 4.94
C TYR A 57 -5.49 15.09 5.83
N TYR A 58 -4.38 15.22 6.57
CA TYR A 58 -4.13 16.39 7.41
C TYR A 58 -4.06 17.69 6.62
N ARG A 59 -3.41 17.67 5.44
CA ARG A 59 -3.43 18.81 4.52
C ARG A 59 -4.86 19.19 4.17
N SER A 60 -5.70 18.23 3.75
CA SER A 60 -7.09 18.51 3.39
C SER A 60 -7.89 19.18 4.52
N ILE A 61 -7.67 18.78 5.78
CA ILE A 61 -8.31 19.39 6.95
C ILE A 61 -7.82 20.83 7.15
N LEU A 62 -6.50 21.04 7.09
CA LEU A 62 -5.90 22.36 7.25
C LEU A 62 -6.38 23.33 6.16
N TRP A 63 -6.48 22.87 4.91
CA TRP A 63 -7.01 23.65 3.81
C TRP A 63 -8.48 24.05 4.02
N LYS A 64 -9.34 23.12 4.45
CA LYS A 64 -10.74 23.43 4.80
C LYS A 64 -10.86 24.48 5.89
N ARG A 65 -10.09 24.34 6.98
CA ARG A 65 -10.07 25.34 8.06
C ARG A 65 -9.59 26.71 7.58
N LYS A 66 -8.63 26.76 6.66
CA LYS A 66 -8.14 28.02 6.10
C LYS A 66 -9.20 28.69 5.23
N SER A 67 -9.92 27.93 4.39
CA SER A 67 -11.02 28.49 3.58
C SER A 67 -12.19 28.96 4.44
N GLU A 68 -12.57 28.21 5.49
CA GLU A 68 -13.63 28.63 6.41
C GLU A 68 -13.28 29.95 7.11
N LYS A 69 -12.03 30.10 7.57
CA LYS A 69 -11.56 31.36 8.18
C LYS A 69 -11.64 32.56 7.24
N VAL A 70 -11.28 32.36 5.96
CA VAL A 70 -11.38 33.42 4.94
C VAL A 70 -12.84 33.81 4.71
N LEU A 71 -13.74 32.83 4.61
CA LEU A 71 -15.17 33.10 4.44
C LEU A 71 -15.77 33.85 5.64
N THR A 72 -15.38 33.51 6.87
CA THR A 72 -15.86 34.21 8.08
C THR A 72 -15.30 35.62 8.24
N SER A 73 -14.16 35.96 7.61
CA SER A 73 -13.63 37.33 7.65
C SER A 73 -14.31 38.27 6.66
N ASP A 74 -14.99 37.73 5.64
CA ASP A 74 -15.67 38.50 4.61
C ASP A 74 -17.15 38.79 4.96
N GLU A 75 -17.68 38.27 6.08
CA GLU A 75 -19.07 38.47 6.56
C GLU A 75 -19.22 39.62 7.58
N ILE A 76 -18.20 40.45 7.79
CA ILE A 76 -18.26 41.63 8.66
C ILE A 76 -18.18 42.89 7.80
N ASP A 77 -19.34 43.35 7.30
CA ASP A 77 -19.55 44.72 6.76
C ASP A 77 -20.94 45.22 7.18
#